data_AF-A0A392R853-F1
#
_entry.id   AF-A0A392R853-F1
#
_cell.length_a   1.000
_cell.length_b   1.000
_cell.length_c   1.000
_cell.angle_alpha   90.00
_cell.angle_beta   90.00
_cell.angle_gamma   90.00
#
_symmetry.space_group_name_H-M   'P 1'
#
loop_
_entity.id
_entity.type
_entity.pdbx_description
1 polymer ?
#
loop_
_entity_poly.entity_id
_entity_poly.type
_entity_poly.pdbx_seq_one_letter_code
_entity_poly.pdbx_strand_id
1 'polypeptide(L)'
;TRYLVGQGCIKPLCDLLVCPDPRIITVCLESLENILNVGEAEKSLGNSGDSNLYAEMIEDSEGLEKIENLQNHDNTGIYEMAVKLLETFWLEEDEMILPSGDDQSGFMASVPSGGFNFN
;
A
#
# COMPACT_ATOMS: atom_id res chain seq x y z
N THR A 1 -23.15 5.31 -6.00
CA THR A 1 -21.83 4.65 -6.08
C THR A 1 -21.89 3.12 -6.03
N ARG A 2 -22.77 2.47 -5.24
CA ARG A 2 -22.97 0.99 -5.24
C ARG A 2 -23.36 0.33 -6.59
N TYR A 3 -23.84 1.08 -7.58
CA TYR A 3 -24.33 0.52 -8.85
C TYR A 3 -23.22 0.32 -9.91
N LEU A 4 -22.08 1.02 -9.80
CA LEU A 4 -20.97 0.87 -10.75
C LEU A 4 -20.16 -0.40 -10.47
N VAL A 5 -19.93 -0.70 -9.19
CA VAL A 5 -19.17 -1.87 -8.73
C VAL A 5 -19.89 -3.19 -9.06
N GLY A 6 -21.23 -3.20 -9.05
CA GLY A 6 -22.04 -4.37 -9.41
C GLY A 6 -22.12 -4.71 -10.91
N GLN A 7 -21.42 -3.99 -11.79
CA GLN A 7 -21.48 -4.18 -13.25
C GLN A 7 -20.15 -4.65 -13.88
N GLY A 8 -19.17 -5.10 -13.08
CA GLY A 8 -17.91 -5.62 -13.63
C GLY A 8 -17.01 -4.54 -14.22
N CYS A 9 -17.04 -3.33 -13.65
CA CYS A 9 -16.21 -2.20 -14.10
C CYS A 9 -14.72 -2.35 -13.76
N ILE A 10 -14.34 -3.28 -12.87
CA ILE A 10 -12.95 -3.47 -12.42
C ILE A 10 -12.06 -3.88 -13.59
N LYS A 11 -12.42 -4.94 -14.34
CA LYS A 11 -11.62 -5.41 -15.48
C LYS A 11 -11.37 -4.29 -16.53
N PRO A 12 -12.40 -3.56 -17.01
CA PRO A 12 -12.17 -2.40 -17.89
C PRO A 12 -11.28 -1.31 -17.30
N LEU A 13 -11.40 -1.01 -16.00
CA LEU A 13 -10.54 -0.02 -15.34
C LEU A 13 -9.09 -0.48 -15.31
N CYS A 14 -8.84 -1.75 -14.97
CA CYS A 14 -7.51 -2.35 -15.00
C CYS A 14 -6.92 -2.34 -16.42
N ASP A 15 -7.73 -2.63 -17.44
CA ASP A 15 -7.28 -2.62 -18.84
C ASP A 15 -6.96 -1.20 -19.37
N LEU A 16 -7.51 -0.16 -18.74
CA LEU A 16 -7.18 1.24 -19.05
C LEU A 16 -5.90 1.75 -18.36
N LEU A 17 -5.31 1.00 -17.42
CA LEU A 17 -4.06 1.38 -16.76
C LEU A 17 -2.85 1.34 -17.71
N VAL A 18 -2.96 0.65 -18.85
CA VAL A 18 -1.92 0.62 -19.90
C VAL A 18 -2.16 1.67 -21.00
N CYS A 19 -3.14 2.56 -20.81
CA CYS A 19 -3.47 3.59 -21.79
C CYS A 19 -2.33 4.63 -21.90
N PRO A 20 -1.94 5.08 -23.09
CA PRO A 20 -0.87 6.08 -23.24
C PRO A 20 -1.24 7.48 -22.75
N ASP A 21 -2.52 7.79 -22.51
CA ASP A 21 -2.93 9.09 -21.99
C ASP A 21 -2.82 9.09 -20.45
N PRO A 22 -1.88 9.86 -19.85
CA PRO A 22 -1.68 9.88 -18.41
C PRO A 22 -2.94 10.32 -17.65
N ARG A 23 -3.82 11.13 -18.26
CA ARG A 23 -5.07 11.54 -17.60
C ARG A 23 -6.03 10.37 -17.43
N ILE A 24 -6.05 9.44 -18.39
CA ILE A 24 -6.87 8.23 -18.30
C ILE A 24 -6.32 7.34 -17.21
N ILE A 25 -5.01 7.14 -17.15
CA ILE A 25 -4.37 6.37 -16.08
C ILE A 25 -4.72 6.96 -14.71
N THR A 26 -4.54 8.27 -14.52
CA THR A 26 -4.87 8.95 -13.26
C THR A 26 -6.32 8.71 -12.84
N VAL A 27 -7.29 8.92 -13.74
CA VAL A 27 -8.71 8.70 -13.44
C VAL A 27 -9.00 7.23 -13.09
N CYS A 28 -8.32 6.29 -13.74
CA CYS A 28 -8.47 4.87 -13.43
C CYS A 28 -7.91 4.52 -12.06
N LEU A 29 -6.72 5.03 -11.69
CA LEU A 29 -6.14 4.85 -10.36
C LEU A 29 -7.04 5.46 -9.26
N GLU A 30 -7.56 6.67 -9.45
CA GLU A 30 -8.52 7.31 -8.52
C GLU A 30 -9.80 6.48 -8.38
N SER A 31 -10.28 5.91 -9.49
CA SER A 31 -11.47 5.06 -9.47
C SER A 31 -11.22 3.75 -8.71
N LEU A 32 -10.05 3.13 -8.89
CA LEU A 32 -9.66 1.92 -8.18
C LEU A 32 -9.45 2.18 -6.67
N GLU A 33 -8.81 3.29 -6.30
CA GLU A 33 -8.67 3.73 -4.90
C GLU A 33 -10.03 3.86 -4.22
N ASN A 34 -11.00 4.48 -4.89
CA ASN A 34 -12.35 4.62 -4.36
C ASN A 34 -13.06 3.27 -4.19
N ILE A 35 -12.87 2.33 -5.12
CA ILE A 35 -13.45 0.97 -5.02
C ILE A 35 -12.84 0.21 -3.84
N LEU A 36 -11.51 0.24 -3.70
CA LEU A 36 -10.79 -0.43 -2.62
C LEU A 36 -11.20 0.11 -1.24
N ASN A 37 -11.35 1.43 -1.10
CA ASN A 37 -11.86 2.06 0.13
C ASN A 37 -13.27 1.60 0.50
N VAL A 38 -14.15 1.40 -0.49
CA VAL A 38 -15.48 0.82 -0.24
C VAL A 38 -15.36 -0.63 0.25
N GLY A 39 -14.39 -1.38 -0.26
CA GLY A 39 -14.09 -2.74 0.19
C GLY A 39 -13.63 -2.80 1.64
N GLU A 40 -12.71 -1.91 2.04
CA GLU A 40 -12.27 -1.80 3.43
C GLU A 40 -13.42 -1.43 4.37
N ALA A 41 -14.30 -0.53 3.94
CA ALA A 41 -15.50 -0.20 4.70
C ALA A 41 -16.42 -1.42 4.88
N GLU A 42 -16.68 -2.20 3.83
CA GLU A 42 -17.51 -3.42 3.91
C GLU A 42 -16.85 -4.53 4.74
N LYS A 43 -15.51 -4.68 4.65
CA LYS A 43 -14.71 -5.57 5.51
C LYS A 43 -14.88 -5.19 6.98
N SER A 44 -14.72 -3.91 7.32
CA SER A 44 -14.88 -3.40 8.70
C SER A 44 -16.28 -3.64 9.30
N LEU A 45 -17.31 -3.72 8.44
CA LEU A 45 -18.69 -3.98 8.83
C LEU A 45 -18.99 -5.49 9.02
N GLY A 46 -18.03 -6.36 8.73
CA GLY A 46 -18.17 -7.81 8.82
C GLY A 46 -18.96 -8.43 7.66
N ASN A 47 -19.14 -7.70 6.56
CA ASN A 47 -19.94 -8.16 5.41
C ASN A 47 -19.15 -9.08 4.46
N SER A 48 -17.81 -9.02 4.46
CA SER A 48 -16.97 -9.66 3.44
C SER A 48 -15.87 -10.59 3.98
N GLY A 49 -15.82 -10.85 5.28
CA GLY A 49 -14.76 -11.66 5.91
C GLY A 49 -13.53 -10.82 6.28
N ASP A 50 -12.35 -11.44 6.32
CA ASP A 50 -11.08 -10.81 6.72
C ASP A 50 -10.31 -10.15 5.55
N SER A 51 -10.77 -10.33 4.30
CA SER A 51 -10.15 -9.80 3.08
C SER A 51 -11.04 -8.81 2.34
N ASN A 52 -10.42 -7.94 1.54
CA ASN A 52 -11.10 -6.98 0.70
C ASN A 52 -11.47 -7.64 -0.64
N LEU A 53 -12.75 -7.98 -0.82
CA LEU A 53 -13.24 -8.62 -2.05
C LEU A 53 -12.85 -7.87 -3.33
N TYR A 54 -12.78 -6.53 -3.29
CA TYR A 54 -12.42 -5.78 -4.49
C TYR A 54 -10.92 -5.82 -4.80
N ALA A 55 -10.06 -6.00 -3.79
CA ALA A 55 -8.64 -6.24 -4.01
C ALA A 55 -8.44 -7.57 -4.75
N GLU A 56 -9.13 -8.63 -4.32
CA GLU A 56 -9.13 -9.94 -5.00
C GLU A 56 -9.61 -9.82 -6.46
N MET A 57 -10.70 -9.08 -6.70
CA MET A 57 -11.20 -8.85 -8.07
C MET A 57 -10.22 -8.07 -8.97
N ILE A 58 -9.42 -7.17 -8.38
CA ILE A 58 -8.38 -6.42 -9.11
C ILE A 58 -7.23 -7.36 -9.47
N GLU A 59 -6.80 -8.23 -8.56
CA GLU A 59 -5.78 -9.26 -8.82
C GLU A 59 -6.20 -10.22 -9.94
N ASP A 60 -7.42 -10.76 -9.87
CA ASP A 60 -8.01 -11.61 -10.90
C ASP A 60 -8.09 -10.94 -12.29
N SER A 61 -8.09 -9.60 -12.32
CA SER A 61 -8.14 -8.79 -13.54
C SER A 61 -6.76 -8.37 -14.05
N GLU A 62 -5.68 -8.94 -13.50
CA GLU A 62 -4.27 -8.57 -13.75
C GLU A 62 -4.01 -7.09 -13.39
N GLY A 63 -4.83 -6.51 -12.52
CA GLY A 63 -4.77 -5.11 -12.14
C GLY A 63 -3.56 -4.82 -11.25
N LEU A 64 -3.22 -5.72 -10.34
CA LEU A 64 -2.09 -5.57 -9.43
C LEU A 64 -0.76 -5.42 -10.20
N GLU A 65 -0.46 -6.34 -11.11
CA GLU A 65 0.73 -6.28 -11.97
C GLU A 65 0.77 -4.97 -12.79
N LYS A 66 -0.37 -4.51 -13.28
CA LYS A 66 -0.45 -3.24 -14.03
C LYS A 66 -0.16 -2.03 -13.12
N ILE A 67 -0.65 -2.03 -11.88
CA ILE A 67 -0.36 -0.97 -10.90
C ILE A 67 1.12 -0.98 -10.50
N GLU A 68 1.72 -2.16 -10.28
CA GLU A 68 3.16 -2.29 -10.00
C GLU A 68 4.02 -1.73 -11.14
N ASN A 69 3.64 -2.01 -12.40
CA ASN A 69 4.34 -1.46 -13.55
C ASN A 69 4.30 0.08 -13.61
N LEU A 70 3.22 0.71 -13.11
CA LEU A 70 3.11 2.17 -13.05
C LEU A 70 4.08 2.82 -12.07
N GLN A 71 4.74 2.04 -11.19
CA GLN A 71 5.87 2.54 -10.38
C GLN A 71 7.09 2.93 -11.24
N ASN A 72 7.13 2.55 -12.52
CA ASN A 72 8.18 2.94 -13.46
C ASN A 72 7.72 4.01 -14.47
N HIS A 73 6.54 4.61 -14.26
CA HIS A 73 5.95 5.56 -15.21
C HIS A 73 6.66 6.92 -15.17
N ASP A 74 6.93 7.53 -16.33
CA ASP A 74 7.66 8.80 -16.46
C ASP A 74 6.97 9.99 -15.76
N ASN A 75 5.65 9.90 -15.61
CA ASN A 75 4.86 10.87 -14.86
C ASN A 75 4.93 10.58 -13.36
N THR A 76 5.62 11.45 -12.62
CA THR A 76 5.80 11.33 -11.17
C THR A 76 4.49 11.23 -10.40
N GLY A 77 3.42 11.92 -10.82
CA GLY A 77 2.13 11.84 -10.14
C GLY A 77 1.48 10.46 -10.26
N ILE A 78 1.65 9.79 -11.41
CA ILE A 78 1.16 8.41 -11.61
C ILE A 78 1.98 7.43 -10.77
N TYR A 79 3.30 7.61 -10.75
CA TYR A 79 4.20 6.85 -9.87
C TYR A 79 3.78 6.95 -8.40
N GLU A 80 3.64 8.18 -7.88
CA GLU A 80 3.30 8.42 -6.47
C GLU A 80 1.93 7.82 -6.10
N MET A 81 0.95 7.93 -7.00
CA MET A 81 -0.36 7.33 -6.81
C MET A 81 -0.29 5.80 -6.78
N ALA A 82 0.47 5.17 -7.68
CA ALA A 82 0.63 3.72 -7.73
C ALA A 82 1.29 3.20 -6.44
N VAL A 83 2.38 3.86 -6.00
CA VAL A 83 3.06 3.53 -4.74
C VAL A 83 2.09 3.62 -3.56
N LYS A 84 1.40 4.75 -3.40
CA LYS A 84 0.44 4.94 -2.31
C LYS A 84 -0.65 3.86 -2.30
N LEU A 85 -1.18 3.50 -3.48
CA LEU A 85 -2.23 2.50 -3.60
C LEU A 85 -1.75 1.13 -3.14
N LEU A 86 -0.54 0.72 -3.56
CA LEU A 86 0.08 -0.53 -3.16
C LEU A 86 0.38 -0.56 -1.67
N GLU A 87 0.95 0.53 -1.13
CA GLU A 87 1.23 0.66 0.31
C GLU A 87 -0.03 0.60 1.17
N THR A 88 -1.16 1.12 0.67
CA THR A 88 -2.40 1.21 1.45
C THR A 88 -3.18 -0.11 1.48
N PHE A 89 -3.17 -0.86 0.38
CA PHE A 89 -4.08 -2.02 0.20
C PHE A 89 -3.37 -3.37 0.06
N TRP A 90 -2.07 -3.38 -0.24
CA TRP A 90 -1.30 -4.61 -0.50
C TRP A 90 -0.04 -4.77 0.37
N LEU A 91 0.41 -3.74 1.08
CA LEU A 91 1.40 -3.92 2.13
C LEU A 91 0.70 -4.15 3.47
N GLU A 92 1.08 -5.23 4.17
CA GLU A 92 0.65 -5.46 5.54
C GLU A 92 1.34 -4.44 6.47
N GLU A 93 0.61 -3.92 7.46
CA GLU A 93 1.11 -2.91 8.43
C GLU A 93 2.40 -3.33 9.17
N ASP A 94 2.75 -4.63 9.16
CA ASP A 94 3.98 -5.18 9.76
C ASP A 94 5.27 -4.92 8.93
N GLU A 95 5.19 -4.49 7.67
CA GLU A 95 6.37 -4.13 6.85
C GLU A 95 6.74 -2.65 6.87
N MET A 96 5.99 -1.80 7.58
CA MET A 96 6.44 -0.45 7.92
C MET A 96 7.48 -0.49 9.04
N ILE A 97 8.65 -1.07 8.75
CA ILE A 97 9.84 -0.89 9.59
C ILE A 97 10.29 0.57 9.43
N LEU A 98 9.71 1.44 10.25
CA LEU A 98 10.36 2.70 10.63
C LEU A 98 11.77 2.31 11.08
N PRO A 99 12.85 2.89 10.53
CA PRO A 99 14.16 2.68 11.10
C PRO A 99 14.12 3.26 12.53
N SER A 100 13.93 2.38 13.51
CA SER A 100 14.31 2.67 14.89
C SER A 100 15.79 2.99 14.83
N GLY A 101 16.11 4.28 14.89
CA GLY A 101 17.47 4.77 15.06
C GLY A 101 17.97 4.34 16.43
N ASP A 102 18.35 3.07 16.54
CA ASP A 102 19.19 2.54 17.62
C ASP A 102 20.64 2.91 17.26
N ASP A 103 20.96 4.21 17.40
CA ASP A 103 22.34 4.70 17.34
C ASP A 103 23.07 4.25 18.61
N GLN A 104 23.46 2.97 18.64
CA GLN A 104 24.51 2.46 19.50
C GLN A 104 25.86 2.98 19.02
N SER A 105 26.14 4.24 19.30
CA SER A 105 27.51 4.76 19.28
C SER A 105 28.18 4.43 20.62
N GLY A 106 28.94 3.33 20.60
CA GLY A 106 29.76 2.90 21.73
C GLY A 106 30.75 3.97 22.17
N PHE A 107 30.73 4.30 23.46
CA PHE A 107 31.90 4.81 24.16
C PHE A 107 32.28 3.80 25.25
N MET A 108 33.24 2.93 24.92
CA MET A 108 33.96 2.15 25.90
C MET A 108 34.80 3.10 26.76
N ALA A 109 34.43 3.26 28.02
CA ALA A 109 35.33 3.79 29.05
C ALA A 109 35.52 2.72 30.14
N SER A 110 36.54 1.90 29.93
CA SER A 110 37.06 0.96 30.92
C SER A 110 37.70 1.74 32.07
N VAL A 111 37.16 1.65 33.28
CA VAL A 111 37.89 2.00 34.52
C VAL A 111 37.55 1.03 35.66
N PRO A 112 38.51 0.71 36.55
CA PRO A 112 38.64 -0.62 37.15
C PRO A 112 37.92 -0.79 38.50
N SER A 113 37.64 -2.04 38.83
CA SER A 113 37.06 -2.52 40.09
C SER A 113 37.95 -2.17 41.29
N GLY A 114 37.60 -1.12 42.02
CA GLY A 114 38.19 -0.74 43.31
C GLY A 114 37.14 -0.79 44.41
N GLY A 115 37.20 -1.82 45.26
CA GLY A 115 36.29 -2.01 46.37
C GLY A 115 36.43 -0.95 47.45
N PHE A 116 35.29 -0.48 47.97
CA PHE A 116 35.20 0.27 49.21
C PHE A 116 34.07 -0.32 50.06
N ASN A 117 34.45 -0.83 51.22
CA ASN A 117 33.60 -1.43 52.24
C ASN A 117 33.44 -0.40 53.37
N PHE A 118 32.21 -0.09 53.79
CA PHE A 118 31.96 0.80 54.93
C PHE A 118 31.80 -0.04 56.20
N ASN A 119 32.72 0.16 57.15
CA ASN A 119 32.54 -0.13 58.57
C ASN A 119 32.64 1.18 59.34
#